data_AF-C3YT45-F1
#
_entry.id   AF-C3YT45-F1
#
_cell.length_a   1.000
_cell.length_b   1.000
_cell.length_c   1.000
_cell.angle_alpha   90.00
_cell.angle_beta   90.00
_cell.angle_gamma   90.00
#
_symmetry.space_group_name_H-M   'P 1'
#
loop_
_entity.id
_entity.type
_entity.pdbx_description
1 polymer ?
#
loop_
_entity_poly.entity_id
_entity_poly.type
_entity_poly.pdbx_seq_one_letter_code
_entity_poly.pdbx_strand_id
1 'polypeptide(L)'
;SWCADCAILMCESCTMLHRKFPYAKDHEVTTEETLKAEEGRSKFHRKRHCDKHKNQELVFYCESCSALVCTACTVVDHRPGKDHNPVEITTVAQRRKEKLQSLLQDIDPRLKEIQASVKEV
;
A
#
# COMPACT_ATOMS: atom_id res chain seq x y z
N SER A 1 -18.30 -7.43 -4.87
CA SER A 1 -17.06 -8.01 -4.31
C SER A 1 -15.83 -7.53 -5.06
N TRP A 2 -14.69 -7.47 -4.39
CA TRP A 2 -13.38 -7.11 -4.94
C TRP A 2 -12.45 -8.32 -4.91
N CYS A 3 -11.75 -8.60 -6.01
CA CYS A 3 -10.65 -9.56 -6.03
C CYS A 3 -9.30 -8.82 -6.04
N ALA A 4 -8.48 -9.01 -5.02
CA ALA A 4 -7.21 -8.30 -4.87
C ALA A 4 -6.16 -8.73 -5.89
N ASP A 5 -6.16 -10.01 -6.27
CA ASP A 5 -5.21 -10.60 -7.22
C ASP A 5 -5.52 -10.18 -8.67
N CYS A 6 -6.80 -10.17 -9.06
CA CYS A 6 -7.23 -9.69 -10.38
C CYS A 6 -7.37 -8.17 -10.45
N ALA A 7 -7.43 -7.49 -9.31
CA ALA A 7 -7.70 -6.07 -9.20
C ALA A 7 -9.01 -5.62 -9.89
N ILE A 8 -10.07 -6.41 -9.74
CA ILE A 8 -11.39 -6.15 -10.34
C ILE A 8 -12.50 -6.11 -9.29
N LEU A 9 -13.44 -5.18 -9.50
CA LEU A 9 -14.73 -5.18 -8.81
C LEU A 9 -15.73 -6.01 -9.62
N MET A 10 -16.47 -6.87 -8.94
CA MET A 10 -17.39 -7.83 -9.52
C MET A 10 -18.75 -7.73 -8.83
N CYS A 11 -19.82 -7.80 -9.61
CA CYS A 11 -21.16 -8.08 -9.08
C CYS A 11 -21.25 -9.54 -8.57
N GLU A 12 -22.40 -9.90 -7.99
CA GLU A 12 -22.62 -11.24 -7.42
C GLU A 12 -22.42 -12.36 -8.45
N SER A 13 -23.02 -12.24 -9.64
CA SER A 13 -22.91 -13.25 -10.69
C SER A 13 -21.47 -13.44 -11.19
N CYS A 14 -20.74 -12.34 -11.40
CA CYS A 14 -19.31 -12.36 -11.76
C CYS A 14 -18.48 -13.00 -10.63
N THR A 15 -18.79 -12.71 -9.36
CA THR A 15 -18.08 -13.31 -8.21
C THR A 15 -18.29 -14.82 -8.15
N MET A 16 -19.52 -15.29 -8.36
CA MET A 16 -19.84 -16.72 -8.38
C MET A 16 -19.11 -17.45 -9.49
N LEU A 17 -19.09 -16.88 -10.71
CA LEU A 17 -18.36 -17.47 -11.83
C LEU A 17 -16.86 -17.45 -11.58
N HIS A 18 -16.32 -16.34 -11.05
CA HIS A 18 -14.91 -16.18 -10.75
C HIS A 18 -14.39 -17.31 -9.84
N ARG A 19 -15.08 -17.58 -8.72
CA ARG A 19 -14.70 -18.62 -7.76
C ARG A 19 -14.73 -20.06 -8.31
N LYS A 20 -15.47 -20.29 -9.41
CA LYS A 20 -15.53 -21.62 -10.06
C LYS A 20 -14.31 -21.90 -10.92
N PHE A 21 -13.58 -20.88 -11.38
CA PHE A 21 -12.42 -21.09 -12.21
C PHE A 21 -11.24 -21.66 -11.39
N PRO A 22 -10.57 -22.72 -11.86
CA PRO A 22 -9.47 -23.34 -11.12
C PRO A 22 -8.34 -22.38 -10.75
N TYR A 23 -8.01 -21.42 -11.63
CA TYR A 23 -6.93 -20.44 -11.38
C TYR A 23 -7.27 -19.43 -10.29
N ALA A 24 -8.57 -19.21 -10.02
CA ALA A 24 -9.05 -18.20 -9.09
C ALA A 24 -9.38 -18.77 -7.70
N LYS A 25 -9.05 -20.05 -7.46
CA LYS A 25 -9.34 -20.73 -6.19
C LYS A 25 -8.65 -20.08 -4.99
N ASP A 26 -7.43 -19.62 -5.19
CA ASP A 26 -6.59 -19.03 -4.15
C ASP A 26 -6.64 -17.49 -4.15
N HIS A 27 -7.53 -16.89 -4.95
CA HIS A 27 -7.68 -15.44 -4.98
C HIS A 27 -8.37 -14.91 -3.73
N GLU A 28 -7.87 -13.79 -3.22
CA GLU A 28 -8.47 -13.06 -2.12
C GLU A 28 -9.66 -12.23 -2.62
N VAL A 29 -10.87 -12.69 -2.32
CA VAL A 29 -12.13 -12.05 -2.72
C VAL A 29 -12.88 -11.50 -1.50
N THR A 30 -12.99 -10.17 -1.42
CA THR A 30 -13.66 -9.43 -0.34
C THR A 30 -15.07 -8.99 -0.79
N THR A 31 -16.10 -9.15 0.05
CA THR A 31 -17.48 -8.73 -0.31
C THR A 31 -17.66 -7.23 -0.21
N GLU A 32 -18.72 -6.69 -0.81
CA GLU A 32 -18.99 -5.25 -0.76
C GLU A 32 -19.25 -4.76 0.68
N GLU A 33 -19.96 -5.56 1.48
CA GLU A 33 -20.26 -5.26 2.88
C GLU A 33 -18.96 -5.09 3.68
N THR A 34 -17.99 -6.00 3.47
CA THR A 34 -16.68 -5.90 4.12
C THR A 34 -15.91 -4.66 3.65
N LEU A 35 -15.94 -4.32 2.36
CA LEU A 35 -15.25 -3.13 1.83
C LEU A 35 -15.78 -1.81 2.39
N LYS A 36 -17.07 -1.77 2.77
CA LYS A 36 -17.69 -0.58 3.37
C LYS A 36 -17.22 -0.36 4.81
N ALA A 37 -16.79 -1.41 5.52
CA ALA A 37 -16.16 -1.28 6.83
C ALA A 37 -14.74 -0.69 6.71
N GLU A 38 -14.30 0.08 7.70
CA GLU A 38 -12.93 0.65 7.69
C GLU A 38 -11.85 -0.43 7.55
N GLU A 39 -12.07 -1.59 8.20
CA GLU A 39 -11.19 -2.76 8.16
C GLU A 39 -11.07 -3.38 6.75
N GLY A 40 -12.09 -3.25 5.90
CA GLY A 40 -12.06 -3.78 4.53
C GLY A 40 -11.43 -2.84 3.51
N ARG A 41 -11.22 -1.55 3.84
CA ARG A 41 -10.58 -0.60 2.93
C ARG A 41 -9.11 -0.93 2.68
N SER A 42 -8.42 -1.47 3.67
CA SER A 42 -7.03 -1.97 3.53
C SER A 42 -6.92 -3.15 2.57
N LYS A 43 -7.99 -3.96 2.45
CA LYS A 43 -8.11 -5.07 1.49
C LYS A 43 -8.49 -4.60 0.09
N PHE A 44 -8.91 -3.34 -0.06
CA PHE A 44 -9.22 -2.72 -1.34
C PHE A 44 -7.97 -2.17 -2.05
N HIS A 45 -6.91 -2.97 -2.07
CA HIS A 45 -5.66 -2.59 -2.72
C HIS A 45 -5.23 -3.67 -3.70
N ARG A 46 -4.77 -3.21 -4.88
CA ARG A 46 -4.18 -4.09 -5.87
C ARG A 46 -2.82 -4.57 -5.34
N LYS A 47 -2.65 -5.89 -5.32
CA LYS A 47 -1.33 -6.50 -5.08
C LYS A 47 -0.36 -6.11 -6.19
N ARG A 48 0.78 -5.53 -5.80
CA ARG A 48 1.84 -5.13 -6.72
C ARG A 48 2.93 -6.20 -6.68
N HIS A 49 3.29 -6.70 -7.85
CA HIS A 49 4.28 -7.78 -7.99
C HIS A 49 5.61 -7.22 -8.47
N CYS A 50 6.69 -7.92 -8.18
CA CYS A 50 8.03 -7.55 -8.60
C CYS A 50 8.22 -7.80 -10.11
N ASP A 51 8.83 -6.82 -10.81
CA ASP A 51 9.09 -6.95 -12.24
C ASP A 51 10.10 -8.07 -12.57
N LYS A 52 11.08 -8.29 -11.67
CA LYS A 52 12.07 -9.38 -11.79
C LYS A 52 11.50 -10.74 -11.35
N HIS A 53 10.68 -10.74 -10.30
CA HIS A 53 10.10 -11.94 -9.70
C HIS A 53 8.57 -11.87 -9.80
N LYS A 54 8.03 -12.15 -10.98
CA LYS A 54 6.62 -11.86 -11.34
C LYS A 54 5.55 -12.44 -10.41
N ASN A 55 5.86 -13.51 -9.69
CA ASN A 55 4.95 -14.17 -8.74
C ASN A 55 5.22 -13.78 -7.28
N GLN A 56 6.01 -12.74 -7.03
CA GLN A 56 6.36 -12.30 -5.68
C GLN A 56 5.83 -10.89 -5.46
N GLU A 57 5.03 -10.72 -4.42
CA GLU A 57 4.49 -9.42 -4.02
C GLU A 57 5.60 -8.51 -3.47
N LEU A 58 5.46 -7.21 -3.74
CA LEU A 58 6.34 -6.16 -3.23
C LEU A 58 5.93 -5.80 -1.79
N VAL A 59 6.48 -6.54 -0.82
CA VAL A 59 6.12 -6.42 0.61
C VAL A 59 7.16 -5.66 1.46
N PHE A 60 8.33 -5.36 0.89
CA PHE A 60 9.38 -4.59 1.56
C PHE A 60 9.67 -3.27 0.82
N TYR A 61 10.22 -2.31 1.56
CA TYR A 61 10.82 -1.09 1.04
C TYR A 61 12.29 -1.03 1.50
N CYS A 62 13.22 -1.05 0.56
CA CYS A 62 14.64 -0.86 0.84
C CYS A 62 14.92 0.64 1.03
N GLU A 63 15.12 1.06 2.27
CA GLU A 63 15.33 2.47 2.63
C GLU A 63 16.57 3.06 1.95
N SER A 64 17.68 2.31 1.96
CA SER A 64 18.95 2.73 1.34
C SER A 64 18.82 3.00 -0.17
N CYS A 65 17.95 2.25 -0.86
CA CYS A 65 17.75 2.35 -2.30
C CYS A 65 16.51 3.14 -2.69
N SER A 66 15.70 3.53 -1.71
CA SER A 66 14.38 4.14 -1.90
C SER A 66 13.45 3.35 -2.84
N ALA A 67 13.51 2.01 -2.80
CA ALA A 67 12.82 1.13 -3.75
C ALA A 67 11.93 0.08 -3.07
N LEU A 68 10.81 -0.27 -3.71
CA LEU A 68 9.98 -1.41 -3.31
C LEU A 68 10.61 -2.72 -3.79
N VAL A 69 10.68 -3.72 -2.92
CA VAL A 69 11.34 -5.00 -3.19
C VAL A 69 10.51 -6.16 -2.65
N CYS A 70 10.58 -7.31 -3.31
CA CYS A 70 9.95 -8.54 -2.84
C CYS A 70 10.92 -9.38 -1.99
N THR A 71 10.42 -10.45 -1.37
CA THR A 71 11.24 -11.36 -0.55
C THR A 71 12.43 -11.94 -1.30
N ALA A 72 12.27 -12.34 -2.57
CA ALA A 72 13.41 -12.80 -3.36
C ALA A 72 14.48 -11.70 -3.55
N CYS A 73 14.07 -10.45 -3.80
CA CYS A 73 15.00 -9.33 -3.90
C CYS A 73 15.79 -9.10 -2.61
N THR A 74 15.21 -9.31 -1.42
CA THR A 74 15.92 -9.18 -0.14
C THR A 74 16.94 -10.29 0.10
N VAL A 75 16.99 -11.33 -0.74
CA VAL A 75 18.02 -12.37 -0.68
C VAL A 75 19.13 -12.10 -1.70
N VAL A 76 18.77 -11.67 -2.91
CA VAL A 76 19.70 -11.61 -4.05
C VAL A 76 20.31 -10.23 -4.30
N ASP A 77 19.51 -9.17 -4.29
CA ASP A 77 19.92 -7.83 -4.74
C ASP A 77 19.93 -6.79 -3.60
N HIS A 78 19.09 -6.99 -2.58
CA HIS A 78 18.84 -6.05 -1.48
C HIS A 78 19.01 -6.73 -0.13
N ARG A 79 20.07 -7.52 0.02
CA ARG A 79 20.32 -8.30 1.23
C ARG A 79 20.53 -7.38 2.45
N PRO A 80 19.79 -7.58 3.56
CA PRO A 80 19.96 -6.79 4.78
C PRO A 80 21.43 -6.77 5.22
N GLY A 81 21.97 -5.58 5.43
CA GLY A 81 23.37 -5.40 5.80
C GLY A 81 23.82 -3.96 5.66
N LYS A 82 25.12 -3.78 5.42
CA LYS A 82 25.76 -2.46 5.35
C LYS A 82 25.16 -1.57 4.24
N ASP A 83 24.85 -2.16 3.09
CA ASP A 83 24.49 -1.40 1.88
C ASP A 83 22.97 -1.32 1.67
N HIS A 84 22.19 -2.21 2.30
CA HIS A 84 20.75 -2.29 2.12
C HIS A 84 19.99 -2.49 3.43
N ASN A 85 18.92 -1.71 3.58
CA ASN A 85 17.98 -1.81 4.70
C ASN A 85 16.54 -2.03 4.19
N PRO A 86 16.16 -3.25 3.79
CA PRO A 86 14.77 -3.59 3.49
C PRO A 86 13.94 -3.68 4.79
N VAL A 87 12.87 -2.90 4.84
CA VAL A 87 11.91 -2.84 5.96
C VAL A 87 10.51 -3.12 5.42
N GLU A 88 9.63 -3.72 6.22
CA GLU A 88 8.24 -3.96 5.79
C GLU A 88 7.56 -2.66 5.33
N ILE A 89 6.85 -2.73 4.21
CA ILE A 89 6.23 -1.55 3.59
C ILE A 89 5.22 -0.89 4.52
N THR A 90 4.48 -1.67 5.30
CA THR A 90 3.47 -1.22 6.27
C THR A 90 4.10 -0.36 7.36
N THR A 91 5.23 -0.80 7.92
CA THR A 91 6.00 -0.05 8.92
C THR A 91 6.52 1.27 8.36
N VAL A 92 7.11 1.25 7.16
CA VAL A 92 7.62 2.47 6.51
C VAL A 92 6.48 3.43 6.19
N ALA A 93 5.35 2.92 5.68
CA ALA A 93 4.17 3.73 5.36
C ALA A 93 3.60 4.41 6.60
N GLN A 94 3.46 3.67 7.71
CA GLN A 94 2.97 4.23 8.97
C GLN A 94 3.90 5.33 9.50
N ARG A 95 5.20 5.07 9.56
CA ARG A 95 6.19 6.06 10.03
C ARG A 95 6.20 7.32 9.14
N ARG A 96 6.07 7.15 7.82
CA ARG A 96 6.00 8.29 6.87
C ARG A 96 4.69 9.06 7.03
N LYS A 97 3.57 8.37 7.25
CA LYS A 97 2.26 8.99 7.51
C LYS A 97 2.31 9.86 8.76
N GLU A 98 2.82 9.33 9.86
CA GLU A 98 3.00 10.07 11.12
C GLU A 98 3.90 11.30 10.92
N LYS A 99 5.00 11.16 10.19
CA LYS A 99 5.89 12.29 9.90
C LYS A 99 5.20 13.37 9.07
N LEU A 100 4.42 12.99 8.06
CA LEU A 100 3.64 13.93 7.26
C LEU A 100 2.58 14.64 8.12
N GLN A 101 1.89 13.93 9.00
CA GLN A 101 0.91 14.52 9.91
C GLN A 101 1.55 15.55 10.85
N SER A 102 2.72 15.25 11.41
CA SER A 102 3.49 16.21 12.22
C SER A 102 3.89 17.45 11.41
N LEU A 103 4.41 17.27 10.19
CA LEU A 103 4.78 18.41 9.35
C LEU A 103 3.59 19.30 8.98
N LEU A 104 2.41 18.71 8.75
CA LEU A 104 1.18 19.47 8.50
C LEU A 104 0.76 20.27 9.74
N GLN A 105 0.83 19.65 10.93
CA GLN A 105 0.54 20.33 12.20
C GLN A 105 1.49 21.51 12.46
N ASP A 106 2.76 21.40 12.04
CA ASP A 106 3.74 22.47 12.20
C ASP A 106 3.53 23.64 11.20
N ILE A 107 3.01 23.35 10.01
CA ILE A 107 2.80 24.34 8.94
C ILE A 107 1.49 25.11 9.14
N ASP A 108 0.43 24.46 9.63
CA ASP A 108 -0.91 25.05 9.78
C ASP A 108 -0.93 26.36 10.61
N PRO A 109 -0.25 26.48 11.77
CA PRO A 109 -0.19 27.73 12.53
C PRO A 109 0.52 28.84 11.76
N ARG A 110 1.63 28.51 11.09
CA ARG A 110 2.42 29.47 10.31
C ARG A 110 1.63 30.03 9.13
N LEU A 111 0.83 29.18 8.48
CA LEU A 111 -0.08 29.64 7.42
C LEU A 111 -1.12 30.62 7.96
N LYS A 112 -1.68 30.37 9.14
CA LYS A 112 -2.66 31.28 9.77
C LYS A 112 -2.04 32.63 10.13
N GLU A 113 -0.83 32.63 10.67
CA GLU A 113 -0.09 33.86 10.99
C GLU A 113 0.16 34.69 9.74
N ILE A 114 0.69 34.07 8.68
CA ILE A 114 0.94 34.76 7.40
C ILE A 114 -0.37 35.31 6.82
N GLN A 115 -1.46 34.53 6.85
CA GLN A 115 -2.77 34.97 6.38
C GLN A 115 -3.35 36.13 7.19
N ALA A 116 -3.09 36.18 8.50
CA ALA A 116 -3.52 37.29 9.35
C ALA A 116 -2.75 38.56 8.99
N SER A 117 -1.41 38.48 8.89
CA SER A 117 -0.57 39.63 8.53
C SER A 117 -0.87 40.19 7.14
N VAL A 118 -1.26 39.36 6.18
CA VAL A 118 -1.67 39.81 4.83
C VAL A 118 -3.01 40.55 4.84
N LYS A 119 -3.90 40.28 5.80
CA LYS A 119 -5.20 40.98 5.93
C LYS A 119 -5.10 42.34 6.63
N GLU A 120 -3.99 42.59 7.31
CA GLU A 120 -3.72 43.85 8.03
C GLU A 120 -3.06 44.92 7.14
N VAL A 121 -2.75 44.58 5.89
CA VAL A 121 -2.21 45.46 4.83
C VAL A 121 -3.30 45.77 3.82
#